data_AF-A0A1C5UMK6-F1
#
_entry.id   AF-A0A1C5UMK6-F1
#
_cell.length_a   1.000
_cell.length_b   1.000
_cell.length_c   1.000
_cell.angle_alpha   90.00
_cell.angle_beta   90.00
_cell.angle_gamma   90.00
#
_symmetry.space_group_name_H-M   'P 1'
#
loop_
_entity.id
_entity.type
_entity.pdbx_description
1 polymer ?
#
loop_
_entity_poly.entity_id
_entity_poly.type
_entity_poly.pdbx_seq_one_letter_code
_entity_poly.pdbx_strand_id
1 'polypeptide(L)'
;MSENKRLTQEEAEHLLSMLKKSLADEIAFPEKGASIEFDVVGSEKKDLFATRIYRGRINSTKYEIGARIKKDGIMLLELHVNPNKTHVNPDGEKLTGSHWHIYTEEYGRKQAFPAEDIQSDHFVENTLLFMERFNIIEKPSINYQLELL
;
A
#
# COMPACT_ATOMS: atom_id res chain seq x y z
N MET A 1 -15.23 -16.36 -18.26
CA MET A 1 -15.08 -16.19 -16.80
C MET A 1 -13.60 -16.34 -16.53
N SER A 2 -12.87 -15.25 -16.28
CA SER A 2 -11.44 -15.37 -15.94
C SER A 2 -11.35 -16.08 -14.61
N GLU A 3 -10.62 -17.20 -14.53
CA GLU A 3 -10.23 -17.76 -13.25
C GLU A 3 -9.62 -16.62 -12.42
N ASN A 4 -10.14 -16.39 -11.22
CA ASN A 4 -9.52 -15.47 -10.28
C ASN A 4 -8.15 -16.06 -9.95
N LYS A 5 -7.12 -15.56 -10.62
CA LYS A 5 -5.75 -16.02 -10.43
C LYS A 5 -5.35 -15.72 -8.99
N ARG A 6 -5.06 -16.77 -8.23
CA ARG A 6 -4.60 -16.73 -6.85
C ARG A 6 -3.12 -17.05 -6.86
N LEU A 7 -2.33 -16.28 -6.12
CA LEU A 7 -0.92 -16.59 -5.88
C LEU A 7 -0.82 -17.69 -4.83
N THR A 8 0.16 -18.57 -4.99
CA THR A 8 0.61 -19.44 -3.88
C THR A 8 1.26 -18.58 -2.80
N GLN A 9 1.40 -19.14 -1.59
CA GLN A 9 2.06 -18.43 -0.50
C GLN A 9 3.52 -18.10 -0.84
N GLU A 10 4.23 -19.03 -1.46
CA GLU A 10 5.61 -18.84 -1.91
C GLU A 10 5.74 -17.72 -2.96
N GLU A 11 4.82 -17.68 -3.94
CA GLU A 11 4.78 -16.60 -4.94
C GLU A 11 4.51 -15.24 -4.28
N ALA A 12 3.56 -15.18 -3.35
CA ALA A 12 3.24 -13.95 -2.64
C ALA A 12 4.41 -13.43 -1.80
N GLU A 13 5.07 -14.31 -1.04
CA GLU A 13 6.24 -13.98 -0.23
C GLU A 13 7.42 -13.52 -1.09
N HIS A 14 7.66 -14.20 -2.22
CA HIS A 14 8.66 -13.79 -3.19
C HIS A 14 8.39 -12.37 -3.71
N LEU A 15 7.17 -12.10 -4.18
CA LEU A 15 6.81 -10.79 -4.72
C LEU A 15 6.82 -9.66 -3.67
N LEU A 16 6.45 -9.96 -2.42
CA LEU A 16 6.52 -9.01 -1.31
C LEU A 16 7.98 -8.70 -0.92
N SER A 17 8.83 -9.71 -0.83
CA SER A 17 10.23 -9.59 -0.38
C SER A 17 11.21 -9.11 -1.45
N MET A 18 10.88 -9.25 -2.73
CA MET A 18 11.79 -8.86 -3.81
C MET A 18 12.10 -7.36 -3.77
N LEU A 19 13.34 -7.01 -4.13
CA LEU A 19 13.75 -5.62 -4.26
C LEU A 19 13.07 -4.98 -5.47
N LYS A 20 12.69 -3.72 -5.34
CA LYS A 20 11.92 -2.99 -6.35
C LYS A 20 12.47 -1.59 -6.56
N LYS A 21 12.23 -1.06 -7.75
CA LYS A 21 12.63 0.29 -8.16
C LYS A 21 11.43 1.02 -8.72
N SER A 22 11.27 2.28 -8.34
CA SER A 22 10.30 3.16 -8.99
C SER A 22 10.64 3.33 -10.48
N LEU A 23 9.62 3.32 -11.33
CA LEU A 23 9.74 3.75 -12.72
C LEU A 23 9.44 5.24 -12.92
N ALA A 24 8.97 5.91 -11.87
CA ALA A 24 8.86 7.36 -11.82
C ALA A 24 10.07 7.95 -11.08
N ASP A 25 10.69 8.97 -11.67
CA ASP A 25 11.76 9.74 -11.01
C ASP A 25 11.19 10.68 -9.95
N GLU A 26 9.96 11.16 -10.15
CA GLU A 26 9.28 12.12 -9.30
C GLU A 26 7.78 11.81 -9.21
N ILE A 27 7.19 12.01 -8.03
CA ILE A 27 5.75 12.00 -7.82
C ILE A 27 5.30 13.25 -7.06
N ALA A 28 4.13 13.77 -7.41
CA ALA A 28 3.44 14.80 -6.63
C ALA A 28 2.40 14.12 -5.72
N PHE A 29 2.42 14.42 -4.43
CA PHE A 29 1.42 13.85 -3.52
C PHE A 29 -0.01 14.27 -3.89
N PRO A 30 -1.00 13.39 -3.64
CA PRO A 30 -2.37 13.68 -4.02
C PRO A 30 -2.96 14.77 -3.12
N GLU A 31 -3.72 15.65 -3.75
CA GLU A 31 -4.62 16.58 -3.06
C GLU A 31 -5.67 15.84 -2.23
N LYS A 32 -6.29 16.57 -1.29
CA LYS A 32 -7.41 16.03 -0.49
C LYS A 32 -8.54 15.54 -1.39
N GLY A 33 -8.89 14.26 -1.23
CA GLY A 33 -9.94 13.59 -2.01
C GLY A 33 -9.47 13.06 -3.37
N ALA A 34 -8.18 13.19 -3.68
CA ALA A 34 -7.57 12.67 -4.89
C ALA A 34 -6.67 11.46 -4.61
N SER A 35 -6.18 10.86 -5.68
CA SER A 35 -5.21 9.78 -5.65
C SER A 35 -4.21 9.94 -6.77
N ILE A 36 -3.00 9.47 -6.54
CA ILE A 36 -2.00 9.24 -7.58
C ILE A 36 -1.65 7.76 -7.66
N GLU A 37 -1.05 7.38 -8.77
CA GLU A 37 -0.51 6.05 -8.98
C GLU A 37 0.79 6.16 -9.78
N PHE A 38 1.79 5.37 -9.39
CA PHE A 38 3.04 5.25 -10.11
C PHE A 38 3.45 3.79 -10.25
N ASP A 39 4.22 3.50 -11.29
CA ASP A 39 4.69 2.16 -11.59
C ASP A 39 6.00 1.85 -10.87
N VAL A 40 6.14 0.58 -10.50
CA VAL A 40 7.30 0.03 -9.81
C VAL A 40 7.69 -1.27 -10.50
N VAL A 41 8.99 -1.50 -10.68
CA VAL A 41 9.52 -2.72 -11.31
C VAL A 41 10.31 -3.55 -10.31
N GLY A 42 10.14 -4.86 -10.34
CA GLY A 42 10.96 -5.80 -9.58
C GLY A 42 12.41 -5.89 -10.09
N SER A 43 13.34 -6.25 -9.21
CA SER A 43 14.75 -6.46 -9.55
C SER A 43 14.95 -7.59 -10.57
N GLU A 44 14.08 -8.60 -10.50
CA GLU A 44 13.98 -9.66 -11.49
C GLU A 44 13.04 -9.14 -12.59
N LYS A 45 13.60 -8.89 -13.79
CA LYS A 45 13.11 -7.98 -14.85
C LYS A 45 11.74 -8.31 -15.50
N LYS A 46 10.78 -8.88 -14.79
CA LYS A 46 9.49 -9.33 -15.34
C LYS A 46 8.26 -8.88 -14.55
N ASP A 47 8.41 -8.45 -13.30
CA ASP A 47 7.27 -8.07 -12.48
C ASP A 47 7.08 -6.55 -12.44
N LEU A 48 5.89 -6.13 -12.89
CA LEU A 48 5.43 -4.75 -12.81
C LEU A 48 4.36 -4.63 -11.73
N PHE A 49 4.51 -3.61 -10.91
CA PHE A 49 3.61 -3.26 -9.83
C PHE A 49 3.10 -1.84 -10.03
N ALA A 50 1.95 -1.54 -9.44
CA ALA A 50 1.40 -0.20 -9.35
C ALA A 50 1.20 0.15 -7.89
N THR A 51 1.80 1.25 -7.44
CA THR A 51 1.62 1.80 -6.10
C THR A 51 0.69 2.99 -6.18
N ARG A 52 -0.44 2.91 -5.48
CA ARG A 52 -1.49 3.93 -5.42
C ARG A 52 -1.49 4.59 -4.05
N ILE A 53 -1.56 5.91 -4.02
CA ILE A 53 -1.69 6.71 -2.79
C ILE A 53 -2.98 7.51 -2.90
N TYR A 54 -3.87 7.38 -1.94
CA TYR A 54 -5.13 8.12 -1.85
C TYR A 54 -5.19 8.93 -0.56
N ARG A 55 -5.64 10.19 -0.64
CA ARG A 55 -5.80 11.07 0.53
C ARG A 55 -7.27 11.41 0.76
N GLY A 56 -7.73 11.28 2.00
CA GLY A 56 -9.10 11.60 2.40
C GLY A 56 -9.46 13.06 2.14
N ARG A 57 -10.68 13.30 1.65
CA ARG A 57 -11.17 14.66 1.36
C ARG A 57 -11.42 15.49 2.62
N ILE A 58 -12.05 14.89 3.62
CA ILE A 58 -12.55 15.57 4.82
C ILE A 58 -11.60 15.36 6.00
N ASN A 59 -11.23 14.11 6.26
CA ASN A 59 -10.31 13.78 7.33
C ASN A 59 -8.89 13.67 6.77
N SER A 60 -8.00 14.59 7.17
CA SER A 60 -6.59 14.58 6.80
C SER A 60 -5.84 13.37 7.35
N THR A 61 -6.31 12.78 8.44
CA THR A 61 -5.74 11.56 9.05
C THR A 61 -6.29 10.26 8.47
N LYS A 62 -7.03 10.37 7.35
CA LYS A 62 -7.51 9.22 6.58
C LYS A 62 -6.83 9.17 5.22
N TYR A 63 -6.06 8.12 4.96
CA TYR A 63 -5.47 7.85 3.65
C TYR A 63 -5.19 6.36 3.48
N GLU A 64 -4.99 5.94 2.24
CA GLU A 64 -4.77 4.54 1.88
C GLU A 64 -3.62 4.47 0.89
N ILE A 65 -2.71 3.52 1.11
CA ILE A 65 -1.58 3.26 0.21
C ILE A 65 -1.61 1.79 -0.15
N GLY A 66 -1.59 1.45 -1.43
CA GLY A 66 -1.71 0.07 -1.90
C GLY A 66 -0.71 -0.23 -3.00
N ALA A 67 -0.20 -1.46 -3.01
CA ALA A 67 0.68 -1.98 -4.04
C ALA A 67 0.13 -3.28 -4.60
N ARG A 68 -0.07 -3.31 -5.93
CA ARG A 68 -0.64 -4.45 -6.64
C ARG A 68 0.23 -4.89 -7.81
N ILE A 69 0.11 -6.16 -8.19
CA ILE A 69 0.64 -6.66 -9.46
C ILE A 69 -0.12 -5.96 -10.59
N LYS A 70 0.57 -5.27 -11.48
CA LYS A 70 -0.05 -4.44 -12.52
C LYS A 70 -0.81 -5.28 -13.55
N LYS A 71 -0.28 -6.45 -13.90
CA LYS A 71 -0.84 -7.35 -14.91
C LYS A 71 -2.22 -7.88 -14.51
N ASP A 72 -2.34 -8.36 -13.26
CA ASP A 72 -3.50 -9.15 -12.81
C ASP A 72 -4.34 -8.39 -11.76
N GLY A 73 -3.87 -7.24 -11.28
CA GLY A 73 -4.57 -6.41 -10.30
C GLY A 73 -4.54 -6.94 -8.86
N ILE A 74 -3.82 -8.03 -8.59
CA ILE A 74 -3.73 -8.67 -7.28
C ILE A 74 -3.05 -7.72 -6.29
N MET A 75 -3.78 -7.29 -5.26
CA MET A 75 -3.26 -6.44 -4.18
C MET A 75 -2.35 -7.27 -3.26
N LEU A 76 -1.10 -6.86 -3.12
CA LEU A 76 -0.10 -7.56 -2.31
C LEU A 76 0.04 -6.94 -0.92
N LEU A 77 0.09 -5.62 -0.85
CA LEU A 77 0.26 -4.87 0.38
C LEU A 77 -0.61 -3.63 0.35
N GLU A 78 -1.31 -3.36 1.45
CA GLU A 78 -2.11 -2.16 1.61
C GLU A 78 -2.00 -1.64 3.03
N LEU A 79 -1.89 -0.33 3.18
CA LEU A 79 -1.97 0.37 4.45
C LEU A 79 -3.26 1.17 4.46
N HIS A 80 -4.12 0.90 5.43
CA HIS A 80 -5.26 1.75 5.75
C HIS A 80 -4.89 2.61 6.97
N VAL A 81 -4.76 3.92 6.77
CA VAL A 81 -4.58 4.87 7.87
C VAL A 81 -5.92 5.50 8.17
N ASN A 82 -6.47 5.20 9.35
CA ASN A 82 -7.66 5.84 9.90
C ASN A 82 -7.80 5.46 11.38
N PRO A 83 -7.69 6.42 12.32
CA PRO A 83 -7.72 6.11 13.76
C PRO A 83 -9.05 5.51 14.25
N ASN A 84 -10.15 5.71 13.51
CA ASN A 84 -11.49 5.31 13.93
C ASN A 84 -12.08 4.15 13.12
N LYS A 85 -11.31 3.56 12.18
CA LYS A 85 -11.82 2.46 11.34
C LYS A 85 -11.67 1.15 12.10
N THR A 86 -12.78 0.41 12.22
CA THR A 86 -12.75 -0.97 12.71
C THR A 86 -12.72 -1.93 11.53
N HIS A 87 -11.81 -2.91 11.58
CA HIS A 87 -11.76 -4.06 10.70
C HIS A 87 -12.07 -5.33 11.49
N VAL A 88 -12.75 -6.29 10.86
CA VAL A 88 -13.04 -7.60 11.46
C VAL A 88 -12.29 -8.66 10.67
N ASN A 89 -11.37 -9.35 11.33
CA ASN A 89 -10.60 -10.43 10.76
C ASN A 89 -11.47 -11.68 10.52
N PRO A 90 -11.05 -12.60 9.64
CA PRO A 90 -11.78 -13.83 9.34
C PRO A 90 -12.08 -14.72 10.57
N ASP A 91 -11.22 -14.68 11.58
CA ASP A 91 -11.39 -15.38 12.86
C ASP A 91 -12.35 -14.67 13.83
N GLY A 92 -12.83 -13.47 13.47
CA GLY A 92 -13.74 -12.65 14.26
C GLY A 92 -13.03 -11.60 15.15
N GLU A 93 -11.70 -11.57 15.17
CA GLU A 93 -10.94 -10.53 15.89
C GLU A 93 -11.27 -9.14 15.33
N LYS A 94 -11.37 -8.14 16.20
CA LYS A 94 -11.64 -6.76 15.81
C LYS A 94 -10.41 -5.89 16.02
N LEU A 95 -9.92 -5.30 14.94
CA LEU A 95 -8.86 -4.29 14.96
C LEU A 95 -9.48 -2.91 14.82
N THR A 96 -9.07 -1.96 15.64
CA THR A 96 -9.49 -0.55 15.51
C THR A 96 -8.27 0.33 15.34
N GLY A 97 -8.33 1.22 14.36
CA GLY A 97 -7.23 2.11 13.99
C GLY A 97 -6.58 1.71 12.66
N SER A 98 -5.39 2.26 12.44
CA SER A 98 -4.59 1.98 11.24
C SER A 98 -4.15 0.53 11.21
N HIS A 99 -4.20 -0.09 10.02
CA HIS A 99 -3.89 -1.51 9.85
C HIS A 99 -3.32 -1.81 8.47
N TRP A 100 -2.52 -2.87 8.42
CA TRP A 100 -1.94 -3.46 7.22
C TRP A 100 -2.82 -4.58 6.69
N HIS A 101 -3.02 -4.63 5.38
CA HIS A 101 -3.41 -5.85 4.67
C HIS A 101 -2.19 -6.39 3.93
N ILE A 102 -1.87 -7.66 4.18
CA ILE A 102 -0.80 -8.38 3.49
C ILE A 102 -1.45 -9.56 2.82
N TYR A 103 -1.21 -9.73 1.52
CA TYR A 103 -1.73 -10.88 0.81
C TYR A 103 -1.16 -12.17 1.39
N THR A 104 -2.05 -13.10 1.70
CA THR A 104 -1.69 -14.51 1.92
C THR A 104 -2.46 -15.38 0.95
N GLU A 105 -1.95 -16.58 0.66
CA GLU A 105 -2.71 -17.55 -0.11
C GLU A 105 -4.06 -17.77 0.57
N GLU A 106 -4.07 -18.17 1.86
CA GLU A 106 -5.25 -18.53 2.64
C GLU A 106 -6.35 -17.46 2.64
N TYR A 107 -6.02 -16.21 2.94
CA TYR A 107 -6.99 -15.15 3.20
C TYR A 107 -7.07 -14.07 2.11
N GLY A 108 -6.18 -14.11 1.11
CA GLY A 108 -5.97 -12.99 0.21
C GLY A 108 -5.67 -11.73 1.03
N ARG A 109 -6.49 -10.69 0.90
CA ARG A 109 -6.40 -9.43 1.68
C ARG A 109 -7.33 -9.33 2.88
N LYS A 110 -8.01 -10.41 3.28
CA LYS A 110 -9.06 -10.34 4.32
C LYS A 110 -8.48 -10.20 5.73
N GLN A 111 -7.33 -10.81 5.98
CA GLN A 111 -6.61 -10.64 7.24
C GLN A 111 -6.00 -9.24 7.29
N ALA A 112 -6.11 -8.60 8.45
CA ALA A 112 -5.41 -7.37 8.74
C ALA A 112 -4.58 -7.51 10.00
N PHE A 113 -3.57 -6.65 10.12
CA PHE A 113 -2.67 -6.57 11.26
C PHE A 113 -2.59 -5.12 11.74
N PRO A 114 -2.49 -4.87 13.06
CA PRO A 114 -2.34 -3.52 13.57
C PRO A 114 -1.09 -2.85 12.97
N ALA A 115 -1.21 -1.56 12.65
CA ALA A 115 -0.09 -0.75 12.18
C ALA A 115 0.42 0.12 13.34
N GLU A 116 1.10 -0.51 14.29
CA GLU A 116 1.54 0.12 15.56
C GLU A 116 2.56 1.25 15.35
N ASP A 117 3.30 1.20 14.25
CA ASP A 117 4.31 2.17 13.82
C ASP A 117 3.72 3.36 13.06
N ILE A 118 2.40 3.38 12.81
CA ILE A 118 1.73 4.38 11.98
C ILE A 118 1.06 5.46 12.82
N GLN A 119 1.51 6.70 12.67
CA GLN A 119 0.88 7.89 13.24
C GLN A 119 0.04 8.60 12.19
N SER A 120 -1.26 8.74 12.44
CA SER A 120 -2.22 9.08 11.37
C SER A 120 -2.04 10.46 10.73
N ASP A 121 -1.35 11.37 11.39
CA ASP A 121 -0.98 12.72 10.93
C ASP A 121 0.36 12.77 10.18
N HIS A 122 1.15 11.70 10.19
CA HIS A 122 2.47 11.59 9.56
C HIS A 122 2.38 11.05 8.13
N PHE A 123 1.67 11.75 7.26
CA PHE A 123 1.37 11.27 5.89
C PHE A 123 2.63 10.97 5.06
N VAL A 124 3.65 11.83 5.13
CA VAL A 124 4.86 11.69 4.35
C VAL A 124 5.67 10.49 4.83
N GLU A 125 5.92 10.43 6.14
CA GLU A 125 6.70 9.39 6.80
C GLU A 125 6.06 8.01 6.61
N ASN A 126 4.74 7.91 6.77
CA ASN A 126 4.02 6.66 6.57
C ASN A 126 4.04 6.19 5.11
N THR A 127 4.10 7.15 4.16
CA THR A 127 4.27 6.81 2.75
C THR A 127 5.66 6.26 2.45
N LEU A 128 6.70 6.84 3.05
CA LEU A 128 8.07 6.33 2.93
C LEU A 128 8.21 4.95 3.58
N LEU A 129 7.63 4.76 4.77
CA LEU A 129 7.59 3.49 5.48
C LEU A 129 6.85 2.41 4.67
N PHE A 130 5.74 2.75 4.01
CA PHE A 130 5.08 1.85 3.07
C PHE A 130 6.02 1.42 1.94
N MET A 131 6.73 2.37 1.31
CA MET A 131 7.67 2.07 0.23
C MET A 131 8.80 1.15 0.70
N GLU A 132 9.31 1.37 1.92
CA GLU A 132 10.31 0.49 2.55
C GLU A 132 9.75 -0.90 2.81
N ARG A 133 8.55 -1.02 3.39
CA ARG A 133 7.88 -2.30 3.65
C ARG A 133 7.61 -3.08 2.36
N PHE A 134 7.35 -2.39 1.24
CA PHE A 134 7.19 -3.01 -0.07
C PHE A 134 8.51 -3.24 -0.83
N ASN A 135 9.66 -3.02 -0.16
CA ASN A 135 11.01 -3.18 -0.68
C ASN A 135 11.34 -2.32 -1.91
N ILE A 136 10.78 -1.10 -1.97
CA ILE A 136 11.17 -0.09 -2.98
C ILE A 136 12.46 0.58 -2.52
N ILE A 137 13.59 0.14 -3.09
CA ILE A 137 14.92 0.62 -2.73
C ILE A 137 15.30 1.91 -3.47
N GLU A 138 14.82 2.07 -4.70
CA GLU A 138 14.97 3.30 -5.48
C GLU A 138 13.59 3.99 -5.52
N LYS A 139 13.38 4.92 -4.59
CA LYS A 139 12.12 5.66 -4.41
C LYS A 139 12.08 6.87 -5.35
N PRO A 140 10.88 7.29 -5.81
CA PRO A 140 10.75 8.56 -6.53
C PRO A 140 11.09 9.72 -5.57
N SER A 141 11.59 10.82 -6.12
CA SER A 141 11.59 12.10 -5.41
C SER A 141 10.14 12.53 -5.15
N ILE A 142 9.86 13.03 -3.94
CA ILE A 142 8.49 13.41 -3.55
C ILE A 142 8.38 14.92 -3.54
N ASN A 143 7.51 15.43 -4.40
CA ASN A 143 7.07 16.81 -4.37
C ASN A 143 5.74 16.92 -3.65
N TYR A 144 5.66 17.82 -2.67
CA TYR A 144 4.43 18.09 -1.93
C TYR A 144 4.27 19.59 -1.68
N GLN A 145 3.04 20.06 -1.78
CA GLN A 145 2.69 21.41 -1.37
C GLN A 145 2.49 21.45 0.14
N LEU A 146 3.11 22.42 0.80
CA LEU A 146 2.75 22.77 2.17
C LEU A 146 1.35 23.38 2.13
N GLU A 147 0.37 22.67 2.66
CA GLU A 147 -0.95 23.25 2.88
C GLU A 147 -0.85 24.27 4.02
N LEU A 148 -1.18 25.53 3.73
CA LEU A 148 -1.40 26.52 4.77
C LEU A 148 -2.67 26.13 5.54
N LEU A 149 -2.52 25.92 6.85
CA LEU A 149 -3.62 25.63 7.79
C LEU A 149 -4.56 26.83 7.95
#